data_AF-A0A652YV77-F1
#
_entry.id   AF-A0A652YV77-F1
#
_cell.length_a   1.000
_cell.length_b   1.000
_cell.length_c   1.000
_cell.angle_alpha   90.00
_cell.angle_beta   90.00
_cell.angle_gamma   90.00
#
_symmetry.space_group_name_H-M   'P 1'
#
loop_
_entity.id
_entity.type
_entity.pdbx_description
1 polymer ?
#
loop_
_entity_poly.entity_id
_entity_poly.type
_entity_poly.pdbx_seq_one_letter_code
_entity_poly.pdbx_strand_id
1 'polypeptide(L)'
;MRRTGIFGGVVLAAAILVGMGSTASAQAPLPVPSAFLAGVPQELGNPGGSAPGSNDFSCKSTAEHPNPVVLVHGTAGNRATNWATYSPLLANEGYCVFALTYGNFPEQPWPLSAIGGMQEIPSSAAQLSSFVDQVLGATGASSVDLIGHSQGTIINGYYAKFLGGADKVDNIISVAPLWKGTLGNEQVSIGRTMRDLGVSEAAQAGFPICKACLNMGAGSEFIENLRAGGVYASGVHYTNITTRYDELVLPYTNGLEPGLNATNIVVQDGCEQDISDHLAIAASLRAATFALNALDPSHPRPVPCHPVWPIVG
;
A
#
# COMPACT_ATOMS: atom_id res chain seq x y z
N MET A 1 -20.87 -61.79 72.49
CA MET A 1 -19.49 -61.81 71.95
C MET A 1 -19.54 -61.34 70.51
N ARG A 2 -18.76 -60.29 70.19
CA ARG A 2 -18.81 -59.51 68.95
C ARG A 2 -18.49 -60.38 67.71
N ARG A 3 -19.34 -60.27 66.68
CA ARG A 3 -19.05 -60.70 65.29
C ARG A 3 -18.58 -59.47 64.50
N THR A 4 -17.35 -59.49 64.03
CA THR A 4 -16.79 -58.55 63.05
C THR A 4 -17.02 -59.11 61.64
N GLY A 5 -17.82 -58.40 60.84
CA GLY A 5 -17.99 -58.64 59.40
C GLY A 5 -17.33 -57.50 58.62
N ILE A 6 -16.47 -57.88 57.69
CA ILE A 6 -15.73 -57.01 56.76
C ILE A 6 -16.69 -56.53 55.67
N PHE A 7 -16.73 -55.23 55.40
CA PHE A 7 -17.30 -54.68 54.17
C PHE A 7 -16.28 -53.76 53.50
N GLY A 8 -15.86 -54.16 52.30
CA GLY A 8 -15.02 -53.35 51.41
C GLY A 8 -15.83 -52.23 50.76
N GLY A 9 -15.24 -51.03 50.74
CA GLY A 9 -15.73 -49.89 49.96
C GLY A 9 -14.77 -49.61 48.81
N VAL A 10 -15.26 -49.76 47.58
CA VAL A 10 -14.59 -49.32 46.35
C VAL A 10 -14.75 -47.81 46.26
N VAL A 11 -13.64 -47.07 46.23
CA VAL A 11 -13.64 -45.62 45.96
C VAL A 11 -13.57 -45.41 44.45
N LEU A 12 -14.68 -44.99 43.85
CA LEU A 12 -14.70 -44.48 42.47
C LEU A 12 -14.16 -43.05 42.47
N ALA A 13 -12.98 -42.83 41.89
CA ALA A 13 -12.48 -41.49 41.58
C ALA A 13 -13.06 -41.04 40.24
N ALA A 14 -13.95 -40.05 40.26
CA ALA A 14 -14.42 -39.37 39.06
C ALA A 14 -13.37 -38.36 38.60
N ALA A 15 -12.73 -38.61 37.46
CA ALA A 15 -11.83 -37.67 36.82
C ALA A 15 -12.67 -36.58 36.11
N ILE A 16 -12.59 -35.34 36.60
CA ILE A 16 -13.14 -34.17 35.92
C ILE A 16 -12.11 -33.73 34.88
N LEU A 17 -12.39 -34.01 33.60
CA LEU A 17 -11.67 -33.44 32.47
C LEU A 17 -12.12 -31.98 32.30
N VAL A 18 -11.33 -31.05 32.86
CA VAL A 18 -11.46 -29.63 32.56
C VAL A 18 -10.89 -29.43 31.15
N GLY A 19 -11.77 -29.18 30.18
CA GLY A 19 -11.39 -28.80 28.83
C GLY A 19 -10.61 -27.49 28.86
N MET A 20 -9.32 -27.55 28.53
CA MET A 20 -8.52 -26.37 28.23
C MET A 20 -8.96 -25.85 26.87
N GLY A 21 -9.92 -24.93 26.86
CA GLY A 21 -10.20 -24.12 25.68
C GLY A 21 -8.98 -23.25 25.40
N SER A 22 -8.31 -23.49 24.27
CA SER A 22 -7.27 -22.62 23.74
C SER A 22 -7.92 -21.28 23.40
N THR A 23 -7.86 -20.31 24.32
CA THR A 23 -8.13 -18.92 23.97
C THR A 23 -7.00 -18.49 23.03
N ALA A 24 -7.28 -18.39 21.74
CA ALA A 24 -6.37 -17.76 20.79
C ALA A 24 -6.04 -16.37 21.35
N SER A 25 -4.77 -16.17 21.73
CA SER A 25 -4.30 -14.85 22.14
C SER A 25 -4.44 -13.95 20.92
N ALA A 26 -5.39 -13.00 20.95
CA ALA A 26 -5.41 -11.93 19.97
C ALA A 26 -4.04 -11.25 20.00
N GLN A 27 -3.35 -11.25 18.85
CA GLN A 27 -2.05 -10.60 18.74
C GLN A 27 -2.25 -9.10 19.00
N ALA A 28 -1.35 -8.49 19.77
CA ALA A 28 -1.42 -7.05 20.01
C ALA A 28 -1.36 -6.29 18.67
N PRO A 29 -2.15 -5.21 18.49
CA PRO A 29 -2.13 -4.43 17.27
C PRO A 29 -0.71 -3.94 16.93
N LEU A 30 -0.38 -3.97 15.64
CA LEU A 30 0.88 -3.44 15.12
C LEU A 30 0.93 -1.91 15.30
N PRO A 31 2.09 -1.32 15.64
CA PRO A 31 2.25 0.12 15.63
C PRO A 31 1.98 0.72 14.25
N VAL A 32 1.19 1.80 14.21
CA VAL A 32 0.87 2.55 12.98
C VAL A 32 1.51 3.94 13.07
N PRO A 33 2.74 4.13 12.58
CA PRO A 33 3.34 5.45 12.49
C PRO A 33 2.61 6.31 11.45
N SER A 34 2.46 7.60 11.71
CA SER A 34 1.86 8.57 10.79
C SER A 34 2.92 9.42 10.06
N ALA A 35 4.09 8.83 9.81
CA ALA A 35 5.25 9.52 9.23
C ALA A 35 5.78 8.75 8.02
N PHE A 36 5.99 9.43 6.88
CA PHE A 36 6.36 8.77 5.63
C PHE A 36 7.72 8.07 5.72
N LEU A 37 8.72 8.75 6.29
CA LEU A 37 10.07 8.20 6.45
C LEU A 37 10.16 7.13 7.55
N ALA A 38 9.05 6.83 8.24
CA ALA A 38 9.04 5.82 9.28
C ALA A 38 9.33 4.41 8.77
N GLY A 39 9.35 4.16 7.45
CA GLY A 39 9.73 2.90 6.81
C GLY A 39 11.23 2.72 6.53
N VAL A 40 12.02 3.80 6.61
CA VAL A 40 13.47 3.75 6.37
C VAL A 40 14.22 2.90 7.41
N PRO A 41 13.97 3.05 8.72
CA PRO A 41 14.63 2.21 9.74
C PRO A 41 14.36 0.71 9.57
N GLN A 42 13.19 0.32 9.05
CA GLN A 42 12.81 -1.08 8.82
C GLN A 42 13.64 -1.68 7.68
N GLU A 43 13.82 -0.94 6.59
CA GLU A 43 14.68 -1.37 5.48
C GLU A 43 16.14 -1.44 5.90
N LEU A 44 16.62 -0.49 6.72
CA LEU A 44 17.98 -0.51 7.26
C LEU A 44 18.20 -1.70 8.23
N GLY A 45 17.20 -2.03 9.05
CA GLY A 45 17.26 -3.11 10.02
C GLY A 45 17.02 -4.51 9.42
N ASN A 46 16.32 -4.59 8.29
CA ASN A 46 16.04 -5.81 7.56
C ASN A 46 16.08 -5.53 6.04
N PRO A 47 17.28 -5.47 5.43
CA PRO A 47 17.45 -5.21 4.00
C PRO A 47 16.63 -6.15 3.12
N GLY A 48 15.80 -5.60 2.24
CA GLY A 48 14.87 -6.37 1.42
C GLY A 48 13.72 -6.99 2.23
N GLY A 49 13.44 -6.52 3.44
CA GLY A 49 12.30 -6.92 4.25
C GLY A 49 10.96 -6.45 3.68
N SER A 50 9.90 -6.58 4.48
CA SER A 50 8.57 -6.05 4.18
C SER A 50 8.09 -5.20 5.35
N ALA A 51 7.19 -4.26 5.08
CA ALA A 51 6.57 -3.48 6.15
C ALA A 51 5.79 -4.43 7.10
N PRO A 52 5.76 -4.15 8.43
CA PRO A 52 5.01 -4.97 9.38
C PRO A 52 3.56 -5.18 8.95
N GLY A 53 3.07 -6.41 9.02
CA GLY A 53 1.70 -6.76 8.63
C GLY A 53 1.50 -7.07 7.13
N SER A 54 2.55 -7.01 6.31
CA SER A 54 2.48 -7.36 4.89
C SER A 54 3.26 -8.63 4.55
N ASN A 55 2.90 -9.22 3.40
CA ASN A 55 3.59 -10.34 2.75
C ASN A 55 3.56 -11.67 3.53
N ASP A 56 2.54 -11.88 4.36
CA ASP A 56 2.19 -13.21 4.85
C ASP A 56 1.38 -13.98 3.79
N PHE A 57 2.08 -14.77 2.96
CA PHE A 57 1.47 -15.62 1.94
C PHE A 57 0.69 -16.82 2.51
N SER A 58 0.67 -17.01 3.83
CA SER A 58 -0.24 -17.97 4.48
C SER A 58 -1.60 -17.36 4.82
N CYS A 59 -1.73 -16.02 4.77
CA CYS A 59 -2.98 -15.32 5.04
C CYS A 59 -4.09 -15.74 4.07
N LYS A 60 -5.31 -15.89 4.60
CA LYS A 60 -6.51 -16.24 3.84
C LYS A 60 -7.55 -15.15 3.98
N SER A 61 -8.09 -14.70 2.85
CA SER A 61 -9.20 -13.76 2.83
C SER A 61 -10.39 -14.30 3.61
N THR A 62 -11.15 -13.39 4.21
CA THR A 62 -12.34 -13.72 5.00
C THR A 62 -13.61 -13.27 4.26
N ALA A 63 -14.79 -13.61 4.79
CA ALA A 63 -16.03 -13.07 4.23
C ALA A 63 -16.17 -11.55 4.46
N GLU A 64 -15.53 -11.01 5.51
CA GLU A 64 -15.51 -9.58 5.83
C GLU A 64 -14.52 -8.82 4.93
N HIS A 65 -13.37 -9.43 4.64
CA HIS A 65 -12.35 -8.91 3.73
C HIS A 65 -12.02 -9.95 2.65
N PRO A 66 -12.89 -10.09 1.62
CA PRO A 66 -12.73 -11.13 0.58
C PRO A 66 -11.53 -10.86 -0.35
N ASN A 67 -11.17 -9.59 -0.53
CA ASN A 67 -10.07 -9.19 -1.40
C ASN A 67 -8.83 -8.88 -0.56
N PRO A 68 -7.68 -9.51 -0.83
CA PRO A 68 -6.42 -9.07 -0.28
C PRO A 68 -6.03 -7.71 -0.88
N VAL A 69 -5.33 -6.90 -0.10
CA VAL A 69 -4.88 -5.57 -0.52
C VAL A 69 -3.44 -5.63 -1.00
N VAL A 70 -3.17 -5.15 -2.21
CA VAL A 70 -1.82 -5.04 -2.77
C VAL A 70 -1.38 -3.58 -2.80
N LEU A 71 -0.27 -3.29 -2.12
CA LEU A 71 0.33 -1.97 -1.99
C LEU A 71 1.43 -1.77 -3.04
N VAL A 72 1.31 -0.71 -3.83
CA VAL A 72 2.16 -0.43 -5.01
C VAL A 72 2.86 0.92 -4.86
N HIS A 73 4.13 0.88 -4.43
CA HIS A 73 4.88 2.06 -3.98
C HIS A 73 5.11 3.11 -5.08
N GLY A 74 5.52 4.32 -4.68
CA GLY A 74 5.93 5.39 -5.59
C GLY A 74 7.36 5.24 -6.13
N THR A 75 7.81 6.22 -6.91
CA THR A 75 9.19 6.29 -7.43
C THR A 75 10.20 6.27 -6.28
N ALA A 76 11.26 5.47 -6.39
CA ALA A 76 12.31 5.28 -5.38
C ALA A 76 11.85 4.67 -4.04
N GLY A 77 10.59 4.26 -3.93
CA GLY A 77 10.08 3.47 -2.82
C GLY A 77 10.35 1.97 -2.97
N ASN A 78 9.91 1.20 -1.98
CA ASN A 78 9.88 -0.27 -2.04
C ASN A 78 8.77 -0.84 -1.12
N ARG A 79 8.66 -2.16 -1.05
CA ARG A 79 7.65 -2.88 -0.24
C ARG A 79 7.71 -2.60 1.27
N ALA A 80 8.80 -2.03 1.79
CA ALA A 80 8.94 -1.66 3.18
C ALA A 80 8.82 -0.14 3.38
N THR A 81 9.61 0.65 2.66
CA THR A 81 9.83 2.07 2.95
C THR A 81 8.58 2.92 2.74
N ASN A 82 7.75 2.63 1.75
CA ASN A 82 6.55 3.42 1.44
C ASN A 82 5.36 3.05 2.36
N TRP A 83 5.40 1.92 3.06
CA TRP A 83 4.21 1.28 3.61
C TRP A 83 4.21 1.10 5.13
N ALA A 84 5.06 1.85 5.84
CA ALA A 84 5.12 1.82 7.30
C ALA A 84 3.79 2.20 7.97
N THR A 85 2.95 3.03 7.33
CA THR A 85 1.62 3.38 7.85
C THR A 85 0.55 2.41 7.38
N TYR A 86 0.37 2.26 6.05
CA TYR A 86 -0.75 1.51 5.48
C TYR A 86 -0.70 0.02 5.78
N SER A 87 0.49 -0.60 5.73
CA SER A 87 0.63 -2.04 5.96
C SER A 87 0.13 -2.48 7.35
N PRO A 88 0.68 -1.94 8.47
CA PRO A 88 0.19 -2.34 9.79
C PRO A 88 -1.24 -1.85 10.06
N LEU A 89 -1.66 -0.71 9.50
CA LEU A 89 -3.03 -0.21 9.64
C LEU A 89 -4.04 -1.19 9.03
N LEU A 90 -3.83 -1.62 7.78
CA LEU A 90 -4.72 -2.56 7.09
C LEU A 90 -4.69 -3.95 7.73
N ALA A 91 -3.51 -4.41 8.16
CA ALA A 91 -3.39 -5.68 8.88
C ALA A 91 -4.14 -5.66 10.22
N ASN A 92 -4.10 -4.54 10.95
CA ASN A 92 -4.87 -4.36 12.20
C ASN A 92 -6.39 -4.35 11.96
N GLU A 93 -6.83 -3.90 10.78
CA GLU A 93 -8.24 -3.99 10.35
C GLU A 93 -8.62 -5.39 9.85
N GLY A 94 -7.67 -6.33 9.72
CA GLY A 94 -7.94 -7.72 9.36
C GLY A 94 -7.78 -8.06 7.87
N TYR A 95 -7.26 -7.14 7.06
CA TYR A 95 -6.95 -7.42 5.65
C TYR A 95 -5.69 -8.30 5.52
N CYS A 96 -5.70 -9.20 4.54
CA CYS A 96 -4.45 -9.79 4.03
C CYS A 96 -3.73 -8.74 3.16
N VAL A 97 -2.55 -8.28 3.59
CA VAL A 97 -1.81 -7.20 2.92
C VAL A 97 -0.57 -7.73 2.22
N PHE A 98 -0.34 -7.30 0.99
CA PHE A 98 0.83 -7.66 0.19
C PHE A 98 1.47 -6.42 -0.40
N ALA A 99 2.78 -6.43 -0.56
CA ALA A 99 3.53 -5.32 -1.14
C ALA A 99 4.72 -5.86 -1.93
N LEU A 100 4.88 -5.40 -3.17
CA LEU A 100 6.00 -5.75 -4.03
C LEU A 100 7.03 -4.62 -4.09
N THR A 101 8.27 -4.97 -4.40
CA THR A 101 9.25 -4.00 -4.92
C THR A 101 9.35 -4.26 -6.41
N TYR A 102 8.96 -3.28 -7.21
CA TYR A 102 8.98 -3.38 -8.68
C TYR A 102 9.97 -2.37 -9.25
N GLY A 103 10.35 -2.55 -10.53
CA GLY A 103 11.17 -1.59 -11.27
C GLY A 103 12.51 -1.26 -10.61
N ASN A 104 13.03 -2.15 -9.75
CA ASN A 104 14.35 -2.06 -9.12
C ASN A 104 15.40 -2.78 -9.99
N PHE A 105 16.67 -2.72 -9.55
CA PHE A 105 17.80 -3.40 -10.17
C PHE A 105 18.33 -4.47 -9.19
N PRO A 106 17.70 -5.66 -9.11
CA PRO A 106 18.01 -6.67 -8.09
C PRO A 106 19.45 -7.20 -8.17
N GLU A 107 20.11 -7.06 -9.32
CA GLU A 107 21.51 -7.42 -9.54
C GLU A 107 22.51 -6.44 -8.89
N GLN A 108 22.06 -5.26 -8.46
CA GLN A 108 22.91 -4.27 -7.80
C GLN A 108 23.10 -4.59 -6.30
N PRO A 109 24.21 -4.15 -5.68
CA PRO A 109 24.37 -4.27 -4.24
C PRO A 109 23.33 -3.41 -3.49
N TRP A 110 22.93 -3.85 -2.30
CA TRP A 110 22.18 -2.99 -1.39
C TRP A 110 23.03 -1.76 -1.00
N PRO A 111 22.45 -0.55 -0.89
CA PRO A 111 21.02 -0.22 -0.95
C PRO A 111 20.42 -0.02 -2.35
N LEU A 112 21.22 -0.07 -3.43
CA LEU A 112 20.73 0.24 -4.79
C LEU A 112 19.65 -0.74 -5.28
N SER A 113 19.77 -2.03 -4.94
CA SER A 113 18.74 -3.04 -5.27
C SER A 113 17.42 -2.86 -4.53
N ALA A 114 17.38 -2.07 -3.45
CA ALA A 114 16.17 -1.77 -2.70
C ALA A 114 15.41 -0.55 -3.28
N ILE A 115 15.98 0.16 -4.26
CA ILE A 115 15.35 1.32 -4.89
C ILE A 115 14.43 0.84 -6.02
N GLY A 116 13.13 0.88 -5.79
CA GLY A 116 12.12 0.50 -6.78
C GLY A 116 11.66 1.66 -7.67
N GLY A 117 10.84 1.32 -8.67
CA GLY A 117 10.17 2.27 -9.53
C GLY A 117 11.10 3.05 -10.47
N MET A 118 12.27 2.52 -10.79
CA MET A 118 13.24 3.15 -11.67
C MET A 118 13.12 2.68 -13.13
N GLN A 119 12.72 1.44 -13.37
CA GLN A 119 12.50 0.91 -14.72
C GLN A 119 11.20 1.42 -15.36
N GLU A 120 11.01 1.19 -16.67
CA GLU A 120 9.83 1.67 -17.37
C GLU A 120 8.51 1.17 -16.75
N ILE A 121 7.46 1.99 -16.88
CA ILE A 121 6.17 1.70 -16.27
C ILE A 121 5.51 0.43 -16.85
N PRO A 122 5.53 0.17 -18.17
CA PRO A 122 4.96 -1.07 -18.72
C PRO A 122 5.63 -2.35 -18.17
N SER A 123 6.95 -2.38 -17.99
CA SER A 123 7.63 -3.54 -17.41
C SER A 123 7.33 -3.68 -15.91
N SER A 124 7.26 -2.55 -15.20
CA SER A 124 6.84 -2.51 -13.79
C SER A 124 5.41 -3.02 -13.58
N ALA A 125 4.48 -2.67 -14.48
CA ALA A 125 3.11 -3.15 -14.45
C ALA A 125 3.00 -4.65 -14.78
N ALA A 126 3.87 -5.19 -15.62
CA ALA A 126 3.97 -6.64 -15.83
C ALA A 126 4.43 -7.38 -14.56
N GLN A 127 5.39 -6.81 -13.80
CA GLN A 127 5.78 -7.35 -12.49
C GLN A 127 4.61 -7.32 -11.50
N LEU A 128 3.82 -6.24 -11.48
CA LEU A 128 2.59 -6.18 -10.69
C LEU A 128 1.60 -7.28 -11.11
N SER A 129 1.38 -7.47 -12.42
CA SER A 129 0.49 -8.54 -12.91
C SER A 129 0.88 -9.91 -12.37
N SER A 130 2.16 -10.28 -12.46
CA SER A 130 2.65 -11.56 -11.93
C SER A 130 2.52 -11.66 -10.40
N PHE A 131 2.73 -10.55 -9.70
CA PHE A 131 2.57 -10.51 -8.25
C PHE A 131 1.10 -10.67 -7.83
N VAL A 132 0.16 -10.03 -8.53
CA VAL A 132 -1.28 -10.22 -8.29
C VAL A 132 -1.67 -11.67 -8.51
N ASP A 133 -1.20 -12.33 -9.57
CA ASP A 133 -1.46 -13.76 -9.80
C ASP A 133 -0.94 -14.64 -8.65
N GLN A 134 0.24 -14.31 -8.11
CA GLN A 134 0.79 -14.99 -6.94
C GLN A 134 -0.07 -14.79 -5.68
N VAL A 135 -0.53 -13.55 -5.44
CA VAL A 135 -1.39 -13.21 -4.30
C VAL A 135 -2.73 -13.92 -4.38
N LEU A 136 -3.38 -13.91 -5.54
CA LEU A 136 -4.65 -14.62 -5.76
C LEU A 136 -4.47 -16.14 -5.56
N GLY A 137 -3.40 -16.72 -6.10
CA GLY A 137 -3.08 -18.14 -5.92
C GLY A 137 -2.83 -18.52 -4.46
N ALA A 138 -2.17 -17.65 -3.69
CA ALA A 138 -1.87 -17.91 -2.28
C ALA A 138 -3.08 -17.73 -1.37
N THR A 139 -3.89 -16.70 -1.59
CA THR A 139 -5.05 -16.36 -0.73
C THR A 139 -6.29 -17.15 -1.09
N GLY A 140 -6.45 -17.54 -2.37
CA GLY A 140 -7.65 -18.15 -2.91
C GLY A 140 -8.75 -17.14 -3.27
N ALA A 141 -8.46 -15.84 -3.20
CA ALA A 141 -9.37 -14.79 -3.64
C ALA A 141 -9.52 -14.77 -5.17
N SER A 142 -10.63 -14.22 -5.66
CA SER A 142 -10.87 -14.00 -7.10
C SER A 142 -10.35 -12.66 -7.60
N SER A 143 -10.37 -11.64 -6.73
CA SER A 143 -9.95 -10.27 -7.00
C SER A 143 -9.03 -9.76 -5.90
N VAL A 144 -8.27 -8.71 -6.19
CA VAL A 144 -7.51 -7.93 -5.20
C VAL A 144 -8.03 -6.50 -5.17
N ASP A 145 -7.72 -5.78 -4.09
CA ASP A 145 -7.80 -4.32 -4.08
C ASP A 145 -6.39 -3.74 -4.18
N LEU A 146 -6.20 -2.69 -4.97
CA LEU A 146 -4.90 -2.05 -5.17
C LEU A 146 -4.87 -0.69 -4.47
N ILE A 147 -3.81 -0.44 -3.71
CA ILE A 147 -3.48 0.90 -3.22
C ILE A 147 -2.16 1.33 -3.85
N GLY A 148 -2.21 2.37 -4.67
CA GLY A 148 -1.03 2.98 -5.30
C GLY A 148 -0.67 4.30 -4.65
N HIS A 149 0.62 4.57 -4.49
CA HIS A 149 1.13 5.91 -4.15
C HIS A 149 1.93 6.47 -5.32
N SER A 150 1.71 7.74 -5.70
CA SER A 150 2.51 8.43 -6.72
C SER A 150 2.55 7.62 -8.03
N GLN A 151 3.73 7.28 -8.55
CA GLN A 151 3.93 6.38 -9.70
C GLN A 151 3.13 5.06 -9.63
N GLY A 152 2.94 4.48 -8.45
CA GLY A 152 2.18 3.25 -8.26
C GLY A 152 0.71 3.38 -8.72
N THR A 153 0.15 4.59 -8.72
CA THR A 153 -1.24 4.85 -9.15
C THR A 153 -1.42 4.58 -10.66
N ILE A 154 -0.51 5.09 -11.49
CA ILE A 154 -0.56 4.89 -12.94
C ILE A 154 -0.07 3.49 -13.35
N ILE A 155 0.74 2.82 -12.52
CA ILE A 155 1.03 1.39 -12.69
C ILE A 155 -0.22 0.56 -12.49
N ASN A 156 -0.99 0.81 -11.42
CA ASN A 156 -2.26 0.12 -11.17
C ASN A 156 -3.24 0.34 -12.31
N GLY A 157 -3.39 1.59 -12.76
CA GLY A 157 -4.24 1.94 -13.90
C GLY A 157 -3.81 1.25 -15.20
N TYR A 158 -2.50 1.22 -15.49
CA TYR A 158 -1.97 0.54 -16.68
C TYR A 158 -2.20 -0.97 -16.64
N TYR A 159 -1.95 -1.60 -15.48
CA TYR A 159 -2.22 -3.03 -15.26
C TYR A 159 -3.69 -3.37 -15.50
N ALA A 160 -4.59 -2.63 -14.86
CA ALA A 160 -6.03 -2.83 -15.00
C ALA A 160 -6.50 -2.66 -16.45
N LYS A 161 -6.00 -1.62 -17.14
CA LYS A 161 -6.46 -1.25 -18.47
C LYS A 161 -5.87 -2.10 -19.60
N PHE A 162 -4.59 -2.50 -19.51
CA PHE A 162 -3.87 -3.07 -20.65
C PHE A 162 -3.35 -4.49 -20.43
N LEU A 163 -3.25 -4.95 -19.18
CA LEU A 163 -2.63 -6.23 -18.85
C LEU A 163 -3.62 -7.25 -18.26
N GLY A 164 -4.92 -7.05 -18.52
CA GLY A 164 -5.97 -7.95 -18.07
C GLY A 164 -6.30 -7.85 -16.58
N GLY A 165 -5.87 -6.77 -15.91
CA GLY A 165 -6.18 -6.58 -14.48
C GLY A 165 -7.64 -6.23 -14.18
N ALA A 166 -8.41 -5.78 -15.18
CA ALA A 166 -9.84 -5.43 -15.00
C ALA A 166 -10.69 -6.59 -14.43
N ASP A 167 -10.34 -7.83 -14.74
CA ASP A 167 -11.06 -9.03 -14.25
C ASP A 167 -10.54 -9.54 -12.89
N LYS A 168 -9.52 -8.88 -12.33
CA LYS A 168 -8.79 -9.33 -11.12
C LYS A 168 -8.71 -8.25 -10.04
N VAL A 169 -9.30 -7.09 -10.28
CA VAL A 169 -9.20 -5.93 -9.40
C VAL A 169 -10.58 -5.35 -9.19
N ASP A 170 -11.00 -5.20 -7.94
CA ASP A 170 -12.29 -4.60 -7.61
C ASP A 170 -12.13 -3.10 -7.35
N ASN A 171 -11.18 -2.71 -6.49
CA ASN A 171 -10.89 -1.32 -6.16
C ASN A 171 -9.46 -0.91 -6.51
N ILE A 172 -9.29 0.31 -7.03
CA ILE A 172 -8.01 1.01 -7.17
C ILE A 172 -8.08 2.32 -6.40
N ILE A 173 -7.43 2.35 -5.25
CA ILE A 173 -7.25 3.53 -4.42
C ILE A 173 -5.90 4.16 -4.78
N SER A 174 -5.94 5.42 -5.17
CA SER A 174 -4.78 6.15 -5.65
C SER A 174 -4.48 7.33 -4.74
N VAL A 175 -3.32 7.29 -4.10
CA VAL A 175 -2.80 8.35 -3.22
C VAL A 175 -1.77 9.16 -3.98
N ALA A 176 -1.99 10.48 -4.07
CA ALA A 176 -1.22 11.39 -4.93
C ALA A 176 -1.07 10.92 -6.40
N PRO A 177 -2.17 10.56 -7.10
CA PRO A 177 -2.11 10.13 -8.49
C PRO A 177 -1.63 11.20 -9.46
N LEU A 178 -1.22 10.74 -10.65
CA LEU A 178 -0.75 11.58 -11.76
C LEU A 178 -1.37 11.16 -13.10
N TRP A 179 -2.70 11.06 -13.16
CA TRP A 179 -3.45 10.64 -14.36
C TRP A 179 -3.22 11.49 -15.60
N LYS A 180 -2.81 12.76 -15.42
CA LYS A 180 -2.45 13.70 -16.50
C LYS A 180 -0.93 13.87 -16.66
N GLY A 181 -0.15 13.01 -16.00
CA GLY A 181 1.28 13.19 -15.83
C GLY A 181 1.62 14.33 -14.88
N THR A 182 2.91 14.62 -14.76
CA THR A 182 3.44 15.78 -14.04
C THR A 182 4.37 16.58 -14.93
N LEU A 183 4.87 17.74 -14.48
CA LEU A 183 5.86 18.54 -15.21
C LEU A 183 7.12 17.67 -15.43
N GLY A 184 7.22 17.10 -16.63
CA GLY A 184 8.10 15.98 -16.98
C GLY A 184 9.60 16.27 -16.91
N ASN A 185 10.00 17.47 -16.46
CA ASN A 185 11.35 18.01 -16.64
C ASN A 185 11.96 18.46 -15.30
N GLU A 186 11.18 18.54 -14.21
CA GLU A 186 11.67 18.92 -12.89
C GLU A 186 12.12 17.69 -12.07
N GLN A 187 12.79 16.74 -12.71
CA GLN A 187 13.59 15.72 -12.01
C GLN A 187 14.76 16.36 -11.21
N VAL A 188 14.98 17.66 -11.40
CA VAL A 188 15.68 18.57 -10.47
C VAL A 188 15.12 18.44 -9.04
N SER A 189 13.82 18.15 -8.87
CA SER A 189 13.15 17.95 -7.60
C SER A 189 13.54 16.63 -6.93
N ILE A 190 13.53 15.47 -7.61
CA ILE A 190 13.98 14.20 -6.99
C ILE A 190 15.45 14.29 -6.55
N GLY A 191 16.31 14.86 -7.38
CA GLY A 191 17.70 15.12 -6.99
C GLY A 191 17.83 16.11 -5.83
N ARG A 192 16.92 17.09 -5.72
CA ARG A 192 16.84 18.05 -4.61
C ARG A 192 16.31 17.38 -3.34
N THR A 193 15.20 16.66 -3.40
CA THR A 193 14.63 15.84 -2.32
C THR A 193 15.65 14.84 -1.80
N MET A 194 16.38 14.12 -2.67
CA MET A 194 17.44 13.21 -2.24
C MET A 194 18.59 13.94 -1.54
N ARG A 195 18.99 15.14 -2.00
CA ARG A 195 19.95 16.00 -1.28
C ARG A 195 19.40 16.45 0.07
N ASP A 196 18.14 16.86 0.13
CA ASP A 196 17.47 17.32 1.35
C ASP A 196 17.31 16.18 2.37
N LEU A 197 17.17 14.94 1.88
CA LEU A 197 17.22 13.69 2.65
C LEU A 197 18.66 13.23 3.00
N GLY A 198 19.68 14.04 2.68
CA GLY A 198 21.08 13.80 3.05
C GLY A 198 21.83 12.80 2.16
N VAL A 199 21.29 12.44 0.99
CA VAL A 199 21.98 11.55 0.03
C VAL A 199 23.08 12.36 -0.67
N SER A 200 24.34 11.94 -0.50
CA SER A 200 25.50 12.64 -1.09
C SER A 200 25.50 12.60 -2.62
N GLU A 201 26.15 13.58 -3.27
CA GLU A 201 26.28 13.62 -4.73
C GLU A 201 26.98 12.37 -5.30
N ALA A 202 27.92 11.78 -4.55
CA ALA A 202 28.57 10.53 -4.92
C ALA A 202 27.61 9.32 -4.87
N ALA A 203 26.69 9.29 -3.90
CA ALA A 203 25.63 8.29 -3.85
C ALA A 203 24.57 8.53 -4.95
N GLN A 204 24.33 9.79 -5.33
CA GLN A 204 23.46 10.14 -6.46
C GLN A 204 24.05 9.74 -7.81
N ALA A 205 25.38 9.85 -7.98
CA ALA A 205 26.05 9.39 -9.19
C ALA A 205 25.96 7.86 -9.38
N GLY A 206 25.74 7.10 -8.29
CA GLY A 206 25.43 5.67 -8.33
C GLY A 206 23.93 5.35 -8.36
N PHE A 207 23.06 6.36 -8.31
CA PHE A 207 21.61 6.16 -8.31
C PHE A 207 21.15 5.71 -9.70
N PRO A 208 20.25 4.73 -9.80
CA PRO A 208 19.82 4.24 -11.09
C PRO A 208 19.11 5.32 -11.91
N ILE A 209 19.33 5.31 -13.23
CA ILE A 209 18.60 6.19 -14.16
C ILE A 209 17.11 5.89 -14.05
N CYS A 210 16.31 6.91 -13.70
CA CYS A 210 14.86 6.80 -13.62
C CYS A 210 14.25 6.79 -15.03
N LYS A 211 14.12 5.60 -15.63
CA LYS A 211 13.41 5.41 -16.90
C LYS A 211 11.91 5.69 -16.76
N ALA A 212 11.32 5.30 -15.63
CA ALA A 212 9.92 5.61 -15.31
C ALA A 212 9.59 7.11 -15.39
N CYS A 213 10.54 7.96 -15.02
CA CYS A 213 10.35 9.41 -15.00
C CYS A 213 10.03 9.98 -16.39
N LEU A 214 10.54 9.35 -17.47
CA LEU A 214 10.19 9.72 -18.85
C LEU A 214 8.74 9.36 -19.18
N ASN A 215 8.21 8.27 -18.61
CA ASN A 215 6.81 7.89 -18.77
C ASN A 215 5.87 8.86 -18.03
N MET A 216 6.28 9.42 -16.89
CA MET A 216 5.41 10.25 -16.03
C MET A 216 5.22 11.70 -16.49
N GLY A 217 5.99 12.16 -17.47
CA GLY A 217 5.84 13.50 -18.01
C GLY A 217 4.47 13.73 -18.65
N ALA A 218 3.83 14.87 -18.35
CA ALA A 218 2.64 15.32 -19.06
C ALA A 218 2.94 15.45 -20.56
N GLY A 219 2.07 14.90 -21.40
CA GLY A 219 2.28 14.81 -22.85
C GLY A 219 3.29 13.74 -23.29
N SER A 220 3.79 12.90 -22.38
CA SER A 220 4.54 11.70 -22.79
C SER A 220 3.63 10.75 -23.55
N GLU A 221 4.20 9.96 -24.47
CA GLU A 221 3.46 8.92 -25.19
C GLU A 221 2.76 7.95 -24.22
N PHE A 222 3.41 7.63 -23.09
CA PHE A 222 2.83 6.79 -22.07
C PHE A 222 1.54 7.39 -21.48
N ILE A 223 1.58 8.66 -21.05
CA ILE A 223 0.40 9.33 -20.46
C ILE A 223 -0.70 9.49 -21.50
N GLU A 224 -0.37 9.89 -22.73
CA GLU A 224 -1.36 10.02 -23.80
C GLU A 224 -2.05 8.66 -24.08
N ASN A 225 -1.28 7.57 -24.15
CA ASN A 225 -1.82 6.22 -24.34
C ASN A 225 -2.68 5.76 -23.15
N LEU A 226 -2.24 6.01 -21.90
CA LEU A 226 -3.02 5.70 -20.71
C LEU A 226 -4.36 6.44 -20.70
N ARG A 227 -4.39 7.69 -21.17
CA ARG A 227 -5.58 8.54 -21.21
C ARG A 227 -6.49 8.28 -22.41
N ALA A 228 -5.96 7.71 -23.50
CA ALA A 228 -6.74 7.44 -24.71
C ALA A 228 -7.97 6.57 -24.40
N GLY A 229 -9.17 7.07 -24.69
CA GLY A 229 -10.43 6.39 -24.39
C GLY A 229 -10.88 6.42 -22.91
N GLY A 230 -10.25 7.23 -22.07
CA GLY A 230 -10.50 7.31 -20.62
C GLY A 230 -9.49 6.48 -19.82
N VAL A 231 -9.10 6.95 -18.63
CA VAL A 231 -8.04 6.29 -17.82
C VAL A 231 -8.52 5.06 -17.04
N TYR A 232 -9.83 4.94 -16.80
CA TYR A 232 -10.40 3.91 -15.95
C TYR A 232 -10.78 2.64 -16.72
N ALA A 233 -10.36 1.50 -16.19
CA ALA A 233 -10.79 0.20 -16.68
C ALA A 233 -12.26 -0.04 -16.34
N SER A 234 -12.97 -0.74 -17.21
CA SER A 234 -14.37 -1.12 -16.99
C SER A 234 -14.47 -2.09 -15.81
N GLY A 235 -15.52 -1.97 -15.00
CA GLY A 235 -15.78 -2.86 -13.86
C GLY A 235 -15.00 -2.54 -12.58
N VAL A 236 -14.01 -1.65 -12.64
CA VAL A 236 -13.17 -1.29 -11.50
C VAL A 236 -13.67 0.00 -10.84
N HIS A 237 -13.65 0.05 -9.50
CA HIS A 237 -13.94 1.24 -8.72
C HIS A 237 -12.66 2.02 -8.41
N TYR A 238 -12.70 3.34 -8.56
CA TYR A 238 -11.53 4.21 -8.37
C TYR A 238 -11.78 5.23 -7.27
N THR A 239 -10.78 5.44 -6.43
CA THR A 239 -10.75 6.55 -5.46
C THR A 239 -9.43 7.29 -5.58
N ASN A 240 -9.46 8.57 -5.92
CA ASN A 240 -8.27 9.41 -6.06
C ASN A 240 -8.19 10.37 -4.88
N ILE A 241 -7.10 10.30 -4.13
CA ILE A 241 -6.85 11.11 -2.94
C ILE A 241 -5.65 11.99 -3.24
N THR A 242 -5.86 13.30 -3.29
CA THR A 242 -4.85 14.30 -3.64
C THR A 242 -4.67 15.32 -2.52
N THR A 243 -3.56 16.07 -2.57
CA THR A 243 -3.31 17.21 -1.67
C THR A 243 -3.07 18.47 -2.49
N ARG A 244 -3.59 19.61 -2.02
CA ARG A 244 -3.32 20.94 -2.63
C ARG A 244 -1.86 21.34 -2.51
N TYR A 245 -1.11 20.73 -1.59
CA TYR A 245 0.30 21.00 -1.31
C TYR A 245 1.25 20.07 -2.06
N ASP A 246 0.76 19.33 -3.05
CA ASP A 246 1.58 18.44 -3.87
C ASP A 246 2.62 19.24 -4.65
N GLU A 247 3.89 18.97 -4.40
CA GLU A 247 5.06 19.62 -4.98
C GLU A 247 5.68 18.81 -6.13
N LEU A 248 5.19 17.59 -6.37
CA LEU A 248 5.73 16.68 -7.39
C LEU A 248 4.74 16.40 -8.53
N VAL A 249 3.43 16.44 -8.28
CA VAL A 249 2.36 16.35 -9.27
C VAL A 249 1.73 17.72 -9.43
N LEU A 250 2.14 18.42 -10.49
CA LEU A 250 1.80 19.82 -10.67
C LEU A 250 1.00 20.06 -11.97
N PRO A 251 -0.16 20.75 -11.89
CA PRO A 251 -0.91 21.04 -10.65
C PRO A 251 -1.45 19.75 -9.99
N TYR A 252 -1.71 19.75 -8.68
CA TYR A 252 -2.23 18.57 -7.95
C TYR A 252 -3.51 17.98 -8.58
N THR A 253 -4.28 18.82 -9.28
CA THR A 253 -5.48 18.43 -10.04
C THR A 253 -5.18 17.47 -11.21
N ASN A 254 -3.91 17.23 -11.54
CA ASN A 254 -3.50 16.17 -12.47
C ASN A 254 -3.78 14.77 -11.93
N GLY A 255 -3.89 14.63 -10.60
CA GLY A 255 -4.37 13.42 -9.95
C GLY A 255 -5.89 13.26 -9.91
N LEU A 256 -6.65 14.28 -10.31
CA LEU A 256 -8.10 14.23 -10.31
C LEU A 256 -8.62 13.90 -11.72
N GLU A 257 -9.42 12.85 -11.84
CA GLU A 257 -10.07 12.50 -13.10
C GLU A 257 -11.52 12.05 -12.82
N PRO A 258 -12.53 12.71 -13.39
CA PRO A 258 -13.92 12.31 -13.20
C PRO A 258 -14.22 11.01 -13.94
N GLY A 259 -15.11 10.20 -13.37
CA GLY A 259 -15.57 8.94 -13.97
C GLY A 259 -16.80 8.41 -13.25
N LEU A 260 -17.57 7.55 -13.91
CA LEU A 260 -18.81 7.00 -13.35
C LEU A 260 -18.58 6.20 -12.05
N ASN A 261 -17.49 5.45 -11.99
CA ASN A 261 -17.08 4.65 -10.83
C ASN A 261 -15.88 5.27 -10.11
N ALA A 262 -15.69 6.59 -10.21
CA ALA A 262 -14.53 7.28 -9.66
C ALA A 262 -14.92 8.35 -8.63
N THR A 263 -14.29 8.29 -7.47
CA THR A 263 -14.41 9.31 -6.42
C THR A 263 -13.13 10.14 -6.36
N ASN A 264 -13.26 11.46 -6.33
CA ASN A 264 -12.15 12.39 -6.23
C ASN A 264 -12.18 13.09 -4.87
N ILE A 265 -11.05 13.08 -4.18
CA ILE A 265 -10.88 13.59 -2.83
C ILE A 265 -9.66 14.51 -2.79
N VAL A 266 -9.82 15.68 -2.19
CA VAL A 266 -8.74 16.58 -1.82
C VAL A 266 -8.66 16.57 -0.30
N VAL A 267 -7.53 16.20 0.29
CA VAL A 267 -7.46 15.97 1.75
C VAL A 267 -7.77 17.22 2.57
N GLN A 268 -7.53 18.42 2.02
CA GLN A 268 -7.90 19.68 2.66
C GLN A 268 -9.41 19.93 2.74
N ASP A 269 -10.22 19.27 1.89
CA ASP A 269 -11.67 19.43 1.93
C ASP A 269 -12.21 18.84 3.24
N GLY A 270 -12.70 19.71 4.13
CA GLY A 270 -13.12 19.36 5.48
C GLY A 270 -11.98 19.21 6.50
N CYS A 271 -10.73 19.52 6.14
CA CYS A 271 -9.60 19.59 7.08
C CYS A 271 -8.43 20.43 6.54
N GLU A 272 -8.53 21.77 6.62
CA GLU A 272 -7.45 22.67 6.21
C GLU A 272 -6.19 22.58 7.09
N GLN A 273 -6.23 21.81 8.19
CA GLN A 273 -5.06 21.53 9.03
C GLN A 273 -4.15 20.44 8.44
N ASP A 274 -4.69 19.55 7.60
CA ASP A 274 -3.88 18.56 6.89
C ASP A 274 -3.14 19.28 5.75
N ILE A 275 -1.88 19.61 5.99
CA ILE A 275 -1.00 20.26 5.01
C ILE A 275 0.05 19.27 4.46
N SER A 276 -0.30 17.98 4.45
CA SER A 276 0.55 16.94 3.88
C SER A 276 0.92 17.26 2.43
N ASP A 277 2.19 17.09 2.11
CA ASP A 277 2.73 17.22 0.75
C ASP A 277 2.67 15.88 0.00
N HIS A 278 3.36 15.77 -1.14
CA HIS A 278 3.33 14.56 -1.96
C HIS A 278 3.79 13.30 -1.20
N LEU A 279 4.75 13.44 -0.27
CA LEU A 279 5.27 12.30 0.49
C LEU A 279 4.43 12.05 1.74
N ALA A 280 4.12 13.09 2.50
CA ALA A 280 3.41 12.97 3.77
C ALA A 280 1.98 12.44 3.60
N ILE A 281 1.31 12.70 2.46
CA ILE A 281 -0.04 12.17 2.20
C ILE A 281 -0.07 10.63 2.19
N ALA A 282 1.04 9.97 1.83
CA ALA A 282 1.17 8.51 1.89
C ALA A 282 1.31 7.94 3.32
N ALA A 283 1.43 8.81 4.33
CA ALA A 283 1.39 8.46 5.75
C ALA A 283 0.29 9.20 6.54
N SER A 284 -0.48 10.08 5.88
CA SER A 284 -1.60 10.78 6.48
C SER A 284 -2.68 9.78 6.90
N LEU A 285 -3.01 9.76 8.20
CA LEU A 285 -4.12 8.95 8.71
C LEU A 285 -5.46 9.38 8.09
N ARG A 286 -5.60 10.64 7.66
CA ARG A 286 -6.78 11.11 6.93
C ARG A 286 -6.87 10.44 5.56
N ALA A 287 -5.79 10.45 4.78
CA ALA A 287 -5.73 9.74 3.51
C ALA A 287 -5.94 8.23 3.67
N ALA A 288 -5.32 7.61 4.68
CA ALA A 288 -5.49 6.20 4.99
C ALA A 288 -6.94 5.86 5.39
N THR A 289 -7.64 6.74 6.10
CA THR A 289 -9.05 6.53 6.44
C THR A 289 -9.96 6.65 5.22
N PHE A 290 -9.65 7.54 4.27
CA PHE A 290 -10.34 7.55 2.98
C PHE A 290 -10.12 6.24 2.21
N ALA A 291 -8.91 5.69 2.23
CA ALA A 291 -8.62 4.40 1.62
C ALA A 291 -9.41 3.26 2.29
N LEU A 292 -9.46 3.21 3.63
CA LEU A 292 -10.29 2.24 4.36
C LEU A 292 -11.77 2.34 3.98
N ASN A 293 -12.31 3.56 3.90
CA ASN A 293 -13.71 3.77 3.52
C ASN A 293 -14.00 3.39 2.06
N ALA A 294 -12.99 3.42 1.20
CA ALA A 294 -13.10 2.93 -0.17
C ALA A 294 -13.04 1.39 -0.25
N LEU A 295 -12.26 0.75 0.63
CA LEU A 295 -12.18 -0.71 0.74
C LEU A 295 -13.43 -1.34 1.38
N ASP A 296 -14.05 -0.66 2.35
CA ASP A 296 -15.31 -1.08 2.97
C ASP A 296 -16.32 0.09 3.04
N PRO A 297 -17.01 0.37 1.92
CA PRO A 297 -18.01 1.43 1.88
C PRO A 297 -19.26 1.11 2.71
N SER A 298 -19.44 -0.14 3.16
CA SER A 298 -20.59 -0.55 3.97
C SER A 298 -20.42 -0.22 5.45
N HIS A 299 -19.18 -0.06 5.93
CA HIS A 299 -18.86 0.32 7.30
C HIS A 299 -17.90 1.51 7.38
N PRO A 300 -18.29 2.70 6.90
CA PRO A 300 -17.40 3.85 6.83
C PRO A 300 -16.95 4.30 8.22
N ARG A 301 -15.65 4.61 8.33
CA ARG A 301 -15.01 5.19 9.50
C ARG A 301 -15.10 6.73 9.48
N PRO A 302 -15.18 7.38 10.66
CA PRO A 302 -15.02 8.82 10.76
C PRO A 302 -13.64 9.27 10.27
N VAL A 303 -13.61 10.19 9.31
CA VAL A 303 -12.34 10.68 8.74
C VAL A 303 -11.71 11.70 9.71
N PRO A 304 -10.48 11.46 10.21
CA PRO A 304 -9.85 12.35 11.19
C PRO A 304 -9.44 13.68 10.57
N CYS A 305 -9.34 14.72 11.40
CA CYS A 305 -8.76 15.99 11.03
C CYS A 305 -7.72 16.42 12.06
N HIS A 306 -6.44 16.28 11.68
CA HIS A 306 -5.29 16.64 12.49
C HIS A 306 -4.24 17.31 11.60
N PRO A 307 -3.35 18.12 12.18
CA PRO A 307 -2.17 18.62 11.48
C PRO A 307 -1.31 17.46 10.97
N VAL A 308 -0.92 17.53 9.69
CA VAL A 308 0.07 16.63 9.06
C VAL A 308 1.08 17.53 8.38
N TRP A 309 2.36 17.43 8.73
CA TRP A 309 3.39 18.35 8.24
C TRP A 309 4.09 17.79 6.98
N PRO A 310 4.54 18.66 6.05
CA PRO A 310 5.31 18.24 4.88
C PRO A 310 6.50 17.35 5.23
N ILE A 311 6.79 16.34 4.40
CA ILE A 311 7.87 15.34 4.47
C ILE A 311 7.82 14.41 5.70
N VAL A 312 7.56 14.95 6.88
CA VAL A 312 7.65 14.25 8.15
C VAL A 312 6.39 13.44 8.42
N GLY A 313 5.21 13.95 8.04
CA GLY A 313 3.91 13.43 8.49
C GLY A 313 3.57 13.92 9.88
#